data_AF-A0A8T5HDI2-F1
#
_entry.id   AF-A0A8T5HDI2-F1
#
_cell.length_a   1.000
_cell.length_b   1.000
_cell.length_c   1.000
_cell.angle_alpha   90.00
_cell.angle_beta   90.00
_cell.angle_gamma   90.00
#
_symmetry.space_group_name_H-M   'P 1'
#
loop_
_entity.id
_entity.type
_entity.pdbx_description
1 polymer ?
#
loop_
_entity_poly.entity_id
_entity_poly.type
_entity_poly.pdbx_seq_one_letter_code
_entity_poly.pdbx_strand_id
1 'polypeptide(L)'
;MDEKHINWQYEDGDAFFVHEVSVNFTPVQIVIDMKNITPRVDQRTRTGPVFKVRHNVVMFDPYHAKKYLGLLTQVVQRYEKEFGKIAKPKAIEKLEAKQKSKKSDDKKGPTYFG
;
A
#
# COMPACT_ATOMS: atom_id res chain seq x y z
N MET A 1 -9.51 -27.56 39.26
CA MET A 1 -9.22 -27.44 37.82
C MET A 1 -8.19 -26.36 37.71
N ASP A 2 -6.94 -26.72 37.41
CA ASP A 2 -5.84 -25.76 37.35
C ASP A 2 -6.06 -24.76 36.22
N GLU A 3 -6.13 -23.47 36.57
CA GLU A 3 -6.16 -22.37 35.61
C GLU A 3 -4.81 -22.35 34.88
N LYS A 4 -4.79 -22.86 33.64
CA LYS A 4 -3.61 -22.77 32.78
C LYS A 4 -3.36 -21.30 32.45
N HIS A 5 -2.42 -20.67 33.15
CA HIS A 5 -1.89 -19.36 32.79
C HIS A 5 -1.09 -19.48 31.49
N ILE A 6 -1.67 -19.03 30.38
CA ILE A 6 -0.94 -18.89 29.11
C ILE A 6 -0.10 -17.63 29.21
N ASN A 7 1.22 -17.78 29.22
CA ASN A 7 2.15 -16.67 29.19
C ASN A 7 2.37 -16.23 27.73
N TRP A 8 1.87 -15.04 27.36
CA TRP A 8 2.04 -14.48 26.04
C TRP A 8 3.31 -13.64 25.99
N GLN A 9 4.20 -13.93 25.05
CA GLN A 9 5.36 -13.09 24.74
C GLN A 9 5.11 -12.41 23.40
N TYR A 10 5.18 -11.07 23.38
CA TYR A 10 5.01 -10.27 22.17
C TYR A 10 6.38 -9.80 21.70
N GLU A 11 6.68 -10.04 20.43
CA GLU A 11 7.81 -9.42 19.74
C GLU A 11 7.25 -8.30 18.85
N ASP A 12 7.42 -7.06 19.27
CA ASP A 12 6.98 -5.91 18.50
C ASP A 12 7.97 -5.64 17.37
N GLY A 13 7.54 -5.88 16.14
CA GLY A 13 8.29 -5.47 14.96
C GLY A 13 8.31 -3.93 14.80
N ASP A 14 9.29 -3.46 14.04
CA ASP A 14 9.46 -2.04 13.71
C ASP A 14 8.24 -1.50 12.92
N ALA A 15 7.43 -0.64 13.53
CA ALA A 15 6.33 0.02 12.84
C ALA A 15 6.85 0.85 11.65
N PHE A 16 6.14 0.81 10.53
CA PHE A 16 6.58 1.52 9.33
C PHE A 16 5.40 1.99 8.48
N PHE A 17 5.58 3.12 7.81
CA PHE A 17 4.57 3.67 6.93
C PHE A 17 4.54 2.91 5.60
N VAL A 18 3.37 2.53 5.09
CA VAL A 18 3.28 1.82 3.82
C VAL A 18 2.95 2.80 2.70
N HIS A 19 3.85 2.89 1.72
CA HIS A 19 3.66 3.75 0.54
C HIS A 19 2.98 2.98 -0.59
N GLU A 20 3.33 1.70 -0.74
CA GLU A 20 2.79 0.82 -1.78
C GLU A 20 2.40 -0.51 -1.15
N VAL A 21 1.23 -1.01 -1.56
CA VAL A 21 0.72 -2.33 -1.20
C VAL A 21 0.46 -3.10 -2.49
N SER A 22 1.03 -4.29 -2.60
CA SER A 22 0.69 -5.26 -3.64
C SER A 22 0.07 -6.50 -3.00
N VAL A 23 -0.92 -7.08 -3.68
CA VAL A 23 -1.62 -8.27 -3.20
C VAL A 23 -1.54 -9.33 -4.27
N ASN A 24 -1.01 -10.49 -3.89
CA ASN A 24 -1.00 -11.69 -4.71
C ASN A 24 -1.78 -12.79 -3.99
N PHE A 25 -2.37 -13.71 -4.75
CA PHE A 25 -3.05 -14.86 -4.16
C PHE A 25 -2.73 -16.14 -4.90
N THR A 26 -2.70 -17.23 -4.16
CA THR A 26 -2.82 -18.59 -4.64
C THR A 26 -4.04 -19.23 -3.96
N PRO A 27 -4.48 -20.43 -4.39
CA PRO A 27 -5.62 -21.09 -3.75
C PRO A 27 -5.46 -21.33 -2.25
N VAL A 28 -4.23 -21.36 -1.74
CA VAL A 28 -3.91 -21.69 -0.34
C VAL A 28 -3.43 -20.48 0.48
N GLN A 29 -2.99 -19.41 -0.17
CA GLN A 29 -2.43 -18.26 0.53
C GLN A 29 -2.72 -16.94 -0.18
N ILE A 30 -2.91 -15.89 0.60
CA ILE A 30 -2.95 -14.50 0.14
C ILE A 30 -1.73 -13.81 0.72
N VAL A 31 -0.94 -13.19 -0.15
CA VAL A 31 0.30 -12.51 0.18
C VAL A 31 0.08 -11.02 0.00
N ILE A 32 0.22 -10.27 1.09
CA ILE A 32 0.23 -8.81 1.10
C ILE A 32 1.66 -8.35 1.24
N ASP A 33 2.18 -7.73 0.20
CA ASP A 33 3.51 -7.15 0.15
C ASP A 33 3.38 -5.63 0.38
N MET A 34 4.07 -5.14 1.41
CA MET A 34 4.07 -3.74 1.82
C MET A 34 5.47 -3.15 1.66
N LYS A 35 5.56 -2.05 0.92
CA LYS A 35 6.82 -1.35 0.66
C LYS A 35 6.78 0.07 1.21
N ASN A 36 7.89 0.47 1.81
CA ASN A 36 8.19 1.84 2.17
C ASN A 36 9.42 2.29 1.43
N ILE A 37 9.24 3.33 0.61
CA ILE A 37 10.32 3.94 -0.15
C ILE A 37 10.50 5.34 0.41
N THR A 38 11.54 5.53 1.23
CA THR A 38 11.86 6.84 1.80
C THR A 38 13.19 7.33 1.24
N PRO A 39 13.22 8.49 0.55
CA PRO A 39 14.48 9.11 0.17
C PRO A 39 15.22 9.57 1.44
N ARG A 40 16.51 9.25 1.53
CA ARG A 40 17.40 9.75 2.57
C ARG A 40 18.49 10.58 1.93
N VAL A 41 18.81 11.69 2.60
CA VAL A 41 20.00 12.47 2.31
C VAL A 41 21.11 11.92 3.20
N ASP A 42 22.04 11.18 2.60
CA ASP A 42 23.26 10.75 3.27
C ASP A 42 24.33 11.83 3.07
N GLN A 43 24.84 12.40 4.16
CA GLN A 43 25.87 13.44 4.12
C GLN A 43 27.23 12.93 3.60
N ARG A 44 27.45 11.60 3.61
CA ARG A 44 28.69 10.98 3.11
C ARG A 44 28.64 10.79 1.60
N THR A 45 27.45 10.62 1.04
CA THR A 45 27.23 10.37 -0.39
C THR A 45 26.94 11.70 -1.09
N ARG A 46 27.99 12.36 -1.61
CA ARG A 46 27.87 13.65 -2.33
C ARG A 46 27.26 13.54 -3.73
N THR A 47 26.79 12.36 -4.14
CA THR A 47 26.46 12.02 -5.53
C THR A 47 24.96 11.85 -5.81
N GLY A 48 24.07 12.04 -4.82
CA GLY A 48 22.62 12.08 -5.07
C GLY A 48 21.76 11.53 -3.92
N PRO A 49 20.42 11.55 -4.08
CA PRO A 49 19.49 11.00 -3.09
C PRO A 49 19.61 9.47 -3.00
N VAL A 50 19.69 8.93 -1.78
CA VAL A 50 19.72 7.48 -1.51
C VAL A 50 18.32 7.02 -1.15
N PHE A 51 17.75 6.06 -1.88
CA PHE A 51 16.43 5.51 -1.54
C PHE A 51 16.57 4.32 -0.59
N LYS A 52 15.99 4.43 0.60
CA LYS A 52 15.86 3.28 1.51
C LYS A 52 14.52 2.62 1.25
N VAL A 53 14.56 1.34 0.84
CA VAL A 53 13.37 0.51 0.67
C VAL A 53 13.26 -0.44 1.86
N ARG A 54 12.17 -0.35 2.63
CA ARG A 54 11.77 -1.35 3.63
C ARG A 54 10.63 -2.17 3.04
N HIS A 55 10.75 -3.49 3.11
CA HIS A 55 9.85 -4.45 2.49
C HIS A 55 9.42 -5.48 3.52
N ASN A 56 8.14 -5.48 3.89
CA ASN A 56 7.56 -6.46 4.80
C ASN A 56 6.40 -7.17 4.12
N VAL A 57 6.39 -8.49 4.21
CA VAL A 57 5.39 -9.35 3.59
C VAL A 57 4.57 -10.02 4.69
N VAL A 58 3.25 -9.95 4.56
CA VAL A 58 2.30 -10.64 5.44
C VAL A 58 1.55 -11.67 4.62
N MET A 59 1.53 -12.91 5.11
CA MET A 59 0.86 -14.03 4.46
C MET A 59 -0.33 -14.47 5.30
N PHE A 60 -1.47 -14.66 4.66
CA PHE A 60 -2.70 -15.16 5.25
C PHE A 60 -3.16 -16.39 4.50
N ASP A 61 -3.84 -17.31 5.16
CA ASP A 61 -4.76 -18.21 4.48
C ASP A 61 -6.02 -17.42 4.03
N PRO A 62 -6.73 -17.88 2.99
CA PRO A 62 -7.89 -17.17 2.45
C PRO A 62 -9.00 -16.89 3.48
N TYR A 63 -9.18 -17.78 4.46
CA TYR A 63 -10.20 -17.61 5.48
C TYR A 63 -9.86 -16.47 6.46
N HIS A 64 -8.63 -16.42 6.96
CA HIS A 64 -8.22 -15.30 7.81
C HIS A 64 -8.13 -13.99 7.03
N ALA A 65 -7.72 -14.00 5.76
CA ALA A 65 -7.74 -12.81 4.92
C ALA A 65 -9.15 -12.21 4.78
N LYS A 66 -10.19 -13.06 4.66
CA LYS A 66 -11.59 -12.61 4.64
C LYS A 66 -12.00 -11.94 5.95
N LYS A 67 -11.59 -12.50 7.09
CA LYS A 67 -11.84 -11.89 8.41
C LYS A 67 -11.10 -10.57 8.57
N TYR A 68 -9.84 -10.52 8.15
CA TYR A 68 -9.01 -9.32 8.14
C TYR A 68 -9.69 -8.19 7.36
N LEU A 69 -10.18 -8.44 6.15
CA LEU A 69 -10.91 -7.47 5.36
C LEU A 69 -12.17 -6.95 6.07
N GLY A 70 -12.92 -7.84 6.74
CA GLY A 70 -14.09 -7.47 7.52
C GLY A 70 -13.76 -6.50 8.66
N LEU A 71 -12.71 -6.81 9.43
CA LEU A 71 -12.23 -5.94 10.51
C LEU A 71 -11.73 -4.60 9.97
N LEU A 72 -10.92 -4.62 8.92
CA LEU A 72 -10.39 -3.40 8.30
C LEU A 72 -11.52 -2.49 7.81
N THR A 73 -12.54 -3.07 7.18
CA THR A 73 -13.73 -2.33 6.72
C THR A 73 -14.47 -1.67 7.87
N GLN A 74 -14.66 -2.36 8.99
CA GLN A 74 -15.33 -1.78 10.17
C GLN A 74 -14.54 -0.61 10.75
N VAL A 75 -13.21 -0.71 10.81
CA VAL A 75 -12.34 0.38 11.29
C VAL A 75 -12.43 1.58 10.36
N VAL A 76 -12.34 1.37 9.04
CA VAL A 76 -12.46 2.45 8.05
C VAL A 76 -13.82 3.13 8.14
N GLN A 77 -14.91 2.37 8.26
CA GLN A 77 -16.25 2.95 8.41
C GLN A 77 -16.40 3.77 9.69
N ARG A 78 -15.79 3.34 10.80
CA ARG A 78 -15.78 4.11 12.05
C ARG A 78 -15.01 5.41 11.87
N TYR A 79 -13.83 5.34 11.26
CA TYR A 79 -13.02 6.50 10.94
C TYR A 79 -13.80 7.50 10.08
N GLU A 80 -14.46 7.04 9.02
CA GLU A 80 -15.24 7.91 8.13
C GLU A 80 -16.45 8.56 8.81
N LYS A 81 -17.05 7.88 9.80
CA LYS A 81 -18.14 8.46 10.60
C LYS A 81 -17.65 9.58 11.52
N GLU A 82 -16.44 9.45 12.07
CA GLU A 82 -15.87 10.42 13.02
C GLU A 82 -15.18 11.60 12.33
N PHE A 83 -14.42 11.34 11.27
CA PHE A 83 -13.54 12.34 10.62
C PHE A 83 -14.00 12.75 9.22
N GLY A 84 -15.08 12.16 8.72
CA GLY A 84 -15.59 12.38 7.37
C GLY A 84 -15.01 11.40 6.35
N LYS A 85 -15.60 11.38 5.16
CA LYS A 85 -15.25 10.42 4.09
C LYS A 85 -13.81 10.59 3.65
N ILE A 86 -13.13 9.47 3.42
CA ILE A 86 -11.77 9.47 2.87
C ILE A 86 -11.86 9.87 1.39
N ALA A 87 -11.59 11.14 1.11
CA ALA A 87 -11.54 11.65 -0.25
C ALA A 87 -10.17 11.41 -0.89
N LYS A 88 -10.15 11.16 -2.20
CA LYS A 88 -8.90 11.17 -2.95
C LYS A 88 -8.24 12.55 -2.84
N PRO A 89 -6.91 12.64 -2.66
CA PRO A 89 -6.22 13.92 -2.69
C PRO A 89 -6.44 14.63 -4.03
N LYS A 90 -6.88 15.90 -4.00
CA LYS A 90 -7.11 16.74 -5.20
C LYS A 90 -5.89 16.81 -6.14
N ALA A 91 -4.67 16.65 -5.60
CA ALA A 91 -3.45 16.60 -6.39
C ALA A 91 -3.38 15.36 -7.29
N ILE A 92 -3.83 14.20 -6.80
CA ILE A 92 -3.89 12.94 -7.56
C ILE A 92 -4.97 13.04 -8.64
N GLU A 93 -6.14 13.61 -8.31
CA GLU A 93 -7.21 13.83 -9.30
C GLU A 93 -6.77 14.71 -10.47
N LYS A 94 -6.05 15.80 -10.18
CA LYS A 94 -5.48 16.69 -11.21
C LYS A 94 -4.43 15.97 -12.07
N LEU A 95 -3.63 15.08 -11.49
CA LEU A 95 -2.66 14.28 -12.24
C LEU A 95 -3.34 13.26 -13.16
N GLU A 96 -4.34 12.54 -12.66
CA GLU A 96 -5.14 11.59 -13.47
C GLU A 96 -5.84 12.30 -14.65
N ALA A 97 -6.41 13.49 -14.42
CA ALA A 97 -7.03 14.30 -15.47
C ALA A 97 -6.04 14.70 -16.57
N LYS A 98 -4.83 15.14 -16.20
CA LYS A 98 -3.75 15.49 -17.14
C LYS A 98 -3.23 14.28 -17.93
N GLN A 99 -3.21 13.08 -17.34
CA GLN A 99 -2.80 11.87 -18.05
C GLN A 99 -3.85 11.41 -19.07
N LYS A 100 -5.14 11.54 -18.73
CA LYS A 100 -6.24 11.22 -19.66
C LYS A 100 -6.28 12.16 -20.86
N SER A 101 -6.03 13.46 -20.67
CA SER A 101 -5.99 14.43 -21.78
C SER A 101 -4.80 14.25 -22.73
N LYS A 102 -3.68 13.69 -22.25
CA LYS A 102 -2.52 13.38 -23.11
C LYS A 102 -2.72 12.15 -23.99
N LYS A 103 -3.45 11.13 -23.51
CA LYS A 103 -3.74 9.91 -24.30
C LYS A 103 -4.72 10.15 -25.46
N SER A 104 -5.50 11.24 -25.44
CA SER A 104 -6.41 11.59 -26.54
C SER A 104 -5.72 12.32 -27.69
N ASP A 105 -4.55 12.93 -27.47
CA ASP A 105 -3.84 13.73 -28.49
C ASP A 105 -2.89 12.91 -29.38
N ASP A 106 -2.56 11.67 -28.97
CA ASP A 106 -1.52 10.84 -29.59
C ASP A 106 -2.07 9.76 -30.56
N LYS A 107 -3.28 9.98 -31.10
CA LYS A 107 -3.87 9.13 -32.17
C LYS A 107 -3.55 9.63 -33.59
N LYS A 108 -2.51 10.44 -33.77
CA LYS A 108 -1.93 10.72 -35.08
C LYS A 108 -0.62 9.98 -35.22
N GLY A 109 -0.71 8.68 -35.48
CA GLY A 109 0.45 7.92 -35.97
C GLY A 109 0.95 8.56 -37.28
N PRO A 110 2.25 8.53 -37.57
CA PRO A 110 2.77 9.13 -38.79
C PRO A 110 2.24 8.38 -40.02
N THR A 111 1.54 9.08 -40.89
CA THR A 111 1.10 8.61 -42.21
C THR A 111 2.32 8.52 -43.12
N TYR A 112 3.02 7.38 -43.11
CA TYR A 112 4.19 7.14 -43.96
C TYR A 112 3.87 6.65 -45.37
N PHE A 113 2.60 6.50 -45.72
CA PHE A 113 2.15 6.35 -47.10
C PHE A 113 0.94 7.26 -47.28
N GLY A 114 1.06 8.20 -48.22
CA GLY A 114 0.05 9.19 -48.57
C GLY A 114 -1.21 8.60 -49.19
#